data_AF-A0A2E5FB47-F1
#
_entry.id   AF-A0A2E5FB47-F1
#
_cell.length_a   1.000
_cell.length_b   1.000
_cell.length_c   1.000
_cell.angle_alpha   90.00
_cell.angle_beta   90.00
_cell.angle_gamma   90.00
#
_symmetry.space_group_name_H-M   'P 1'
#
loop_
_entity.id
_entity.type
_entity.pdbx_description
1 polymer ?
#
loop_
_entity_poly.entity_id
_entity_poly.type
_entity_poly.pdbx_seq_one_letter_code
_entity_poly.pdbx_strand_id
1 'polypeptide(L)'
;MWFSTFHPADIQPENITCSPDAPNLASGQTLKIYNQNVQYMAGKNYVFFYDLPNNAGPDNRPSSDDIKATVQGLASLINQQNPDIILLQEVDDGAKRTDKKDQLKQLLALLPNDYVCHTSSFYWKATYVPHPHIMGSVGTKLSVISKYNMSSATRIQLSLIPQDPITQLFNFKRALLDVRLPIDTGGELAVLTTHLSAFSKGTNTLKKQINQIDQRLHSLNKAQTPWIIAGDFNLLPPNTYSLLNEEQRHFHEKHSAIETLYQQYPAIPKLSAVHSEERENWHTYSPNGSPVKQPDRTIDYYFYSPQLSAHETFVEQDKALTLSDHMPIIASFTLPQKRLE
;
A
#
# COMPACT_ATOMS: atom_id res chain seq x y z
N MET A 1 -3.34 -28.34 8.32
CA MET A 1 -2.68 -27.37 7.42
C MET A 1 -3.69 -26.45 6.74
N TRP A 2 -4.69 -26.95 6.00
CA TRP A 2 -5.69 -26.10 5.34
C TRP A 2 -6.44 -25.14 6.28
N PHE A 3 -7.01 -25.65 7.38
CA PHE A 3 -7.75 -24.83 8.35
C PHE A 3 -6.88 -23.83 9.14
N SER A 4 -5.56 -23.98 9.08
CA SER A 4 -4.61 -23.06 9.72
C SER A 4 -4.15 -21.94 8.80
N THR A 5 -4.48 -22.00 7.50
CA THR A 5 -4.03 -21.08 6.46
C THR A 5 -5.18 -20.30 5.83
N PHE A 6 -4.87 -19.19 5.17
CA PHE A 6 -5.87 -18.27 4.62
C PHE A 6 -6.24 -18.60 3.18
N HIS A 7 -7.55 -18.79 2.97
CA HIS A 7 -8.17 -19.19 1.70
C HIS A 7 -9.30 -18.22 1.34
N PRO A 8 -8.98 -16.96 1.01
CA PRO A 8 -10.00 -16.00 0.61
C PRO A 8 -10.61 -16.39 -0.74
N ALA A 9 -11.85 -15.98 -0.96
CA ALA A 9 -12.45 -16.03 -2.29
C ALA A 9 -11.75 -15.04 -3.24
N ASP A 10 -11.89 -15.26 -4.55
CA ASP A 10 -11.30 -14.38 -5.57
C ASP A 10 -11.86 -12.96 -5.48
N ILE A 11 -13.15 -12.84 -5.15
CA ILE A 11 -13.82 -11.59 -4.82
C ILE A 11 -14.49 -11.81 -3.47
N GLN A 12 -14.14 -10.98 -2.48
CA GLN A 12 -14.63 -11.10 -1.12
C GLN A 12 -15.08 -9.72 -0.62
N PRO A 13 -16.34 -9.56 -0.17
CA PRO A 13 -16.75 -8.35 0.54
C PRO A 13 -16.01 -8.27 1.87
N GLU A 14 -15.52 -7.08 2.21
CA GLU A 14 -14.84 -6.81 3.48
C GLU A 14 -15.74 -6.00 4.41
N ASN A 15 -15.53 -6.19 5.70
CA ASN A 15 -16.28 -5.46 6.72
C ASN A 15 -15.82 -3.99 6.75
N ILE A 16 -16.80 -3.10 6.88
CA ILE A 16 -16.58 -1.67 7.10
C ILE A 16 -17.03 -1.34 8.52
N THR A 17 -16.21 -0.57 9.22
CA THR A 17 -16.60 0.06 10.49
C THR A 17 -16.67 1.56 10.25
N CYS A 18 -17.88 2.12 10.36
CA CYS A 18 -18.15 3.54 10.19
C CYS A 18 -19.00 4.07 11.34
N SER A 19 -18.78 5.32 11.74
CA SER A 19 -19.76 6.04 12.56
C SER A 19 -21.08 6.22 11.81
N PRO A 20 -22.24 6.17 12.47
CA PRO A 20 -23.55 6.30 11.82
C PRO A 20 -23.77 7.63 11.08
N ASP A 21 -23.04 8.67 11.48
CA ASP A 21 -23.08 10.04 10.97
C ASP A 21 -21.89 10.37 10.04
N ALA A 22 -21.17 9.35 9.56
CA ALA A 22 -20.06 9.56 8.63
C ALA A 22 -20.53 10.33 7.38
N PRO A 23 -19.92 11.49 7.06
CA PRO A 23 -20.35 12.30 5.94
C PRO A 23 -19.99 11.64 4.61
N ASN A 24 -20.81 11.85 3.58
CA ASN A 24 -20.42 11.51 2.22
C ASN A 24 -19.46 12.57 1.66
N LEU A 25 -18.88 12.30 0.49
CA LEU A 25 -18.08 13.26 -0.25
C LEU A 25 -18.96 14.33 -0.92
N ALA A 26 -18.48 15.56 -0.98
CA ALA A 26 -19.12 16.62 -1.75
C ALA A 26 -18.60 16.66 -3.21
N SER A 27 -19.45 17.03 -4.16
CA SER A 27 -19.01 17.26 -5.55
C SER A 27 -18.03 18.42 -5.63
N GLY A 28 -16.98 18.29 -6.44
CA GLY A 28 -15.94 19.32 -6.56
C GLY A 28 -15.02 19.44 -5.34
N GLN A 29 -15.20 18.59 -4.32
CA GLN A 29 -14.35 18.57 -3.14
C GLN A 29 -12.90 18.20 -3.49
N THR A 30 -11.95 18.83 -2.82
CA THR A 30 -10.56 18.38 -2.82
C THR A 30 -10.32 17.43 -1.65
N LEU A 31 -9.68 16.29 -1.92
CA LEU A 31 -9.31 15.27 -0.93
C LEU A 31 -7.80 15.12 -0.85
N LYS A 32 -7.24 15.26 0.35
CA LYS A 32 -5.83 14.93 0.63
C LYS A 32 -5.70 13.46 1.00
N ILE A 33 -4.91 12.69 0.25
CA ILE A 33 -4.71 11.26 0.47
C ILE A 33 -3.27 10.99 0.90
N TYR A 34 -3.13 10.10 1.89
CA TYR A 34 -1.87 9.60 2.42
C TYR A 34 -1.70 8.12 2.05
N ASN A 35 -0.59 7.73 1.42
CA ASN A 35 -0.31 6.34 1.03
C ASN A 35 1.05 5.91 1.56
N GLN A 36 1.12 4.82 2.33
CA GLN A 36 2.38 4.32 2.88
C GLN A 36 2.35 2.83 3.20
N ASN A 37 3.41 2.12 2.83
CA ASN A 37 3.78 0.85 3.46
C ASN A 37 4.41 1.15 4.82
N VAL A 38 3.80 0.68 5.91
CA VAL A 38 4.26 1.02 7.27
C VAL A 38 5.25 0.03 7.84
N GLN A 39 5.71 -0.96 7.06
CA GLN A 39 6.67 -1.98 7.49
C GLN A 39 6.26 -2.61 8.83
N TYR A 40 4.96 -2.95 8.97
CA TYR A 40 4.36 -3.47 10.21
C TYR A 40 4.80 -2.68 11.46
N MET A 41 4.89 -1.36 11.30
CA MET A 41 5.27 -0.37 12.30
C MET A 41 6.54 -0.76 13.06
N ALA A 42 7.52 -1.32 12.35
CA ALA A 42 8.77 -1.80 12.93
C ALA A 42 9.78 -0.69 13.25
N GLY A 43 9.68 0.45 12.57
CA GLY A 43 10.74 1.45 12.57
C GLY A 43 11.97 1.00 11.78
N LYS A 44 13.03 1.80 11.82
CA LYS A 44 14.21 1.66 10.94
C LYS A 44 15.48 1.15 11.60
N ASN A 45 15.34 0.49 12.74
CA ASN A 45 16.46 -0.05 13.53
C ASN A 45 16.87 -1.48 13.14
N TYR A 46 16.20 -2.11 12.18
CA TYR A 46 16.28 -3.54 11.91
C TYR A 46 16.74 -3.81 10.47
N VAL A 47 17.45 -4.91 10.29
CA VAL A 47 17.70 -5.55 8.99
C VAL A 47 17.07 -6.94 9.07
N PHE A 48 15.87 -7.06 8.52
CA PHE A 48 15.10 -8.29 8.63
C PHE A 48 15.69 -9.40 7.79
N PHE A 49 15.45 -10.65 8.18
CA PHE A 49 16.02 -11.81 7.48
C PHE A 49 15.87 -11.74 5.96
N TYR A 50 14.71 -11.29 5.47
CA TYR A 50 14.42 -11.17 4.04
C TYR A 50 14.99 -9.92 3.35
N ASP A 51 15.58 -8.97 4.08
CA ASP A 51 16.15 -7.73 3.52
C ASP A 51 17.48 -7.98 2.79
N LEU A 52 18.17 -9.07 3.13
CA LEU A 52 19.45 -9.46 2.52
C LEU A 52 19.30 -10.78 1.74
N PRO A 53 20.12 -11.00 0.69
CA PRO A 53 20.15 -12.26 -0.04
C PRO A 53 20.31 -13.48 0.89
N ASN A 54 19.70 -14.60 0.51
CA ASN A 54 19.77 -15.87 1.24
C ASN A 54 19.25 -15.82 2.69
N ASN A 55 18.30 -14.93 2.97
CA ASN A 55 17.72 -14.73 4.30
C ASN A 55 18.76 -14.32 5.37
N ALA A 56 19.80 -13.58 4.98
CA ALA A 56 20.96 -13.30 5.83
C ALA A 56 20.78 -12.13 6.82
N GLY A 57 19.63 -11.43 6.79
CA GLY A 57 19.36 -10.39 7.78
C GLY A 57 19.25 -10.97 9.20
N PRO A 58 19.82 -10.30 10.22
CA PRO A 58 19.85 -10.84 11.58
C PRO A 58 18.49 -10.80 12.29
N ASP A 59 17.56 -9.93 11.87
CA ASP A 59 16.36 -9.64 12.63
C ASP A 59 15.14 -10.43 12.16
N ASN A 60 14.40 -11.00 13.12
CA ASN A 60 13.14 -11.72 12.86
C ASN A 60 11.90 -10.92 13.26
N ARG A 61 12.06 -9.92 14.14
CA ARG A 61 10.99 -9.09 14.65
C ARG A 61 11.53 -7.79 15.28
N PRO A 62 10.75 -6.71 15.28
CA PRO A 62 11.05 -5.53 16.08
C PRO A 62 10.78 -5.76 17.57
N SER A 63 11.39 -4.93 18.42
CA SER A 63 11.10 -4.84 19.85
C SER A 63 9.73 -4.19 20.08
N SER A 64 9.08 -4.50 21.21
CA SER A 64 7.79 -3.89 21.55
C SER A 64 7.88 -2.37 21.77
N ASP A 65 9.03 -1.88 22.25
CA ASP A 65 9.26 -0.45 22.46
C ASP A 65 9.39 0.29 21.13
N ASP A 66 10.11 -0.28 20.15
CA ASP A 66 10.22 0.31 18.81
C ASP A 66 8.87 0.28 18.07
N ILE A 67 8.09 -0.80 18.21
CA ILE A 67 6.72 -0.84 17.67
C ILE A 67 5.91 0.32 18.26
N LYS A 68 5.93 0.50 19.58
CA LYS A 68 5.17 1.55 20.26
C LYS A 68 5.62 2.94 19.81
N ALA A 69 6.92 3.20 19.75
CA ALA A 69 7.47 4.46 19.29
C ALA A 69 7.08 4.75 17.83
N THR A 70 7.13 3.73 16.97
CA THR A 70 6.78 3.85 15.55
C THR A 70 5.29 4.12 15.36
N VAL A 71 4.40 3.44 16.09
CA VAL A 71 2.95 3.70 16.07
C VAL A 71 2.67 5.17 16.47
N GLN A 72 3.33 5.67 17.51
CA GLN A 72 3.19 7.05 17.96
C GLN A 72 3.72 8.07 16.94
N GLY A 73 4.90 7.81 16.37
CA GLY A 73 5.49 8.65 15.32
C GLY A 73 4.64 8.69 14.06
N LEU A 74 4.13 7.54 13.62
CA LEU A 74 3.21 7.43 12.49
C LEU A 74 1.91 8.20 12.74
N ALA A 75 1.30 8.05 13.92
CA ALA A 75 0.11 8.83 14.30
C ALA A 75 0.39 10.33 14.28
N SER A 76 1.53 10.76 14.84
CA SER A 76 1.94 12.17 14.82
C SER A 76 2.13 12.70 13.40
N LEU A 77 2.74 11.91 12.52
CA LEU A 77 2.95 12.28 11.12
C LEU A 77 1.62 12.40 10.37
N ILE A 78 0.73 11.43 10.53
CA ILE A 78 -0.61 11.47 9.95
C ILE A 78 -1.37 12.68 10.47
N ASN A 79 -1.35 12.95 11.77
CA ASN A 79 -2.03 14.10 12.37
C ASN A 79 -1.49 15.43 11.85
N GLN A 80 -0.18 15.53 11.63
CA GLN A 80 0.43 16.71 11.03
C GLN A 80 0.02 16.88 9.57
N GLN A 81 -0.01 15.80 8.79
CA GLN A 81 -0.42 15.84 7.40
C GLN A 81 -1.93 16.05 7.24
N ASN A 82 -2.72 15.65 8.23
CA ASN A 82 -4.17 15.76 8.27
C ASN A 82 -4.87 15.28 6.97
N PRO A 83 -4.57 14.08 6.45
CA PRO A 83 -5.21 13.58 5.24
C PRO A 83 -6.69 13.28 5.47
N ASP A 84 -7.48 13.37 4.41
CA ASP A 84 -8.88 12.94 4.34
C ASP A 84 -9.01 11.41 4.29
N ILE A 85 -8.09 10.76 3.60
CA ILE A 85 -8.06 9.29 3.39
C ILE A 85 -6.63 8.79 3.58
N ILE A 86 -6.48 7.66 4.29
CA ILE A 86 -5.19 7.02 4.58
C ILE A 86 -5.21 5.60 4.02
N LEU A 87 -4.22 5.25 3.21
CA LEU A 87 -4.00 3.96 2.58
C LEU A 87 -2.73 3.34 3.13
N LEU A 88 -2.86 2.25 3.86
CA LEU A 88 -1.73 1.61 4.54
C LEU A 88 -1.51 0.17 4.06
N GLN A 89 -0.25 -0.16 3.78
CA GLN A 89 0.21 -1.51 3.50
C GLN A 89 1.06 -2.03 4.65
N GLU A 90 1.18 -3.36 4.74
CA GLU A 90 1.89 -4.06 5.83
C GLU A 90 1.39 -3.74 7.24
N VAL A 91 0.07 -3.60 7.43
CA VAL A 91 -0.50 -3.43 8.77
C VAL A 91 -0.74 -4.81 9.39
N ASP A 92 -0.01 -5.15 10.45
CA ASP A 92 -0.13 -6.47 11.07
C ASP A 92 -1.34 -6.57 12.02
N ASP A 93 -1.88 -7.79 12.11
CA ASP A 93 -2.96 -8.18 13.02
C ASP A 93 -2.82 -9.66 13.40
N GLY A 94 -2.51 -9.91 14.67
CA GLY A 94 -2.35 -11.26 15.20
C GLY A 94 -1.03 -11.94 14.80
N ALA A 95 -0.10 -11.22 14.15
CA ALA A 95 1.21 -11.74 13.79
C ALA A 95 2.15 -11.84 15.01
N LYS A 96 2.90 -12.93 15.12
CA LYS A 96 3.86 -13.16 16.22
C LYS A 96 4.96 -12.10 16.26
N ARG A 97 5.40 -11.59 15.09
CA ARG A 97 6.46 -10.59 14.97
C ARG A 97 6.09 -9.23 15.60
N THR A 98 4.80 -8.96 15.75
CA THR A 98 4.23 -7.71 16.29
C THR A 98 3.37 -7.97 17.53
N ASP A 99 3.81 -8.92 18.38
CA ASP A 99 3.18 -9.27 19.66
C ASP A 99 1.69 -9.64 19.58
N LYS A 100 1.26 -10.10 18.41
CA LYS A 100 -0.12 -10.47 18.06
C LYS A 100 -1.13 -9.32 18.29
N LYS A 101 -0.67 -8.07 18.23
CA LYS A 101 -1.53 -6.90 18.35
C LYS A 101 -2.19 -6.57 17.01
N ASP A 102 -3.34 -5.89 17.07
CA ASP A 102 -3.97 -5.27 15.91
C ASP A 102 -3.43 -3.85 15.79
N GLN A 103 -2.51 -3.65 14.84
CA GLN A 103 -1.81 -2.39 14.68
C GLN A 103 -2.73 -1.28 14.17
N LEU A 104 -3.73 -1.61 13.35
CA LEU A 104 -4.72 -0.62 12.90
C LEU A 104 -5.49 -0.06 14.10
N LYS A 105 -5.94 -0.93 15.01
CA LYS A 105 -6.63 -0.51 16.23
C LYS A 105 -5.75 0.38 17.12
N GLN A 106 -4.46 0.05 17.24
CA GLN A 106 -3.52 0.88 18.01
C GLN A 106 -3.32 2.25 17.38
N LEU A 107 -3.22 2.32 16.05
CA LEU A 107 -3.09 3.57 15.32
C LEU A 107 -4.36 4.43 15.44
N LEU A 108 -5.54 3.87 15.17
CA LEU A 108 -6.83 4.57 15.26
C LEU A 108 -7.06 5.20 16.64
N ALA A 109 -6.59 4.56 17.72
CA ALA A 109 -6.70 5.11 19.07
C ALA A 109 -5.87 6.38 19.31
N LEU A 110 -4.95 6.72 18.40
CA LEU A 110 -4.09 7.91 18.45
C LEU A 110 -4.46 8.96 17.38
N LEU A 111 -5.35 8.62 16.46
CA LEU A 111 -5.83 9.53 15.42
C LEU A 111 -7.03 10.34 15.93
N PRO A 112 -7.27 11.55 15.38
CA PRO A 112 -8.45 12.34 15.66
C PRO A 112 -9.75 11.58 15.39
N ASN A 113 -10.80 11.94 16.13
CA ASN A 113 -12.11 11.28 16.05
C ASN A 113 -12.85 11.56 14.72
N ASP A 114 -12.34 12.44 13.87
CA ASP A 114 -12.92 12.71 12.54
C ASP A 114 -12.60 11.60 11.52
N TYR A 115 -11.65 10.69 11.82
CA TYR A 115 -11.44 9.43 11.08
C TYR A 115 -12.51 8.39 11.44
N VAL A 116 -13.72 8.65 10.98
CA VAL A 116 -14.94 7.93 11.37
C VAL A 116 -15.14 6.58 10.68
N CYS A 117 -14.40 6.28 9.61
CA CYS A 117 -14.55 5.06 8.83
C CYS A 117 -13.23 4.33 8.61
N HIS A 118 -13.24 3.00 8.70
CA HIS A 118 -12.12 2.17 8.29
C HIS A 118 -12.55 0.78 7.82
N THR A 119 -11.70 0.19 6.99
CA THR A 119 -11.81 -1.20 6.52
C THR A 119 -10.42 -1.78 6.28
N SER A 120 -10.31 -3.10 6.29
CA SER A 120 -9.08 -3.81 6.02
C SER A 120 -9.33 -5.12 5.29
N SER A 121 -8.30 -5.57 4.58
CA SER A 121 -8.29 -6.90 3.97
C SER A 121 -6.97 -7.60 4.24
N PHE A 122 -7.03 -8.84 4.72
CA PHE A 122 -5.83 -9.67 4.83
C PHE A 122 -5.34 -10.08 3.44
N TYR A 123 -4.02 -9.98 3.25
CA TYR A 123 -3.34 -10.58 2.09
C TYR A 123 -2.24 -11.56 2.52
N TRP A 124 -2.02 -11.74 3.83
CA TRP A 124 -1.24 -12.85 4.38
C TRP A 124 -1.77 -13.19 5.76
N LYS A 125 -2.17 -14.44 5.99
CA LYS A 125 -2.71 -14.87 7.28
C LYS A 125 -2.53 -16.38 7.47
N ALA A 126 -2.02 -16.76 8.61
CA ALA A 126 -1.97 -18.14 9.08
C ALA A 126 -1.83 -18.17 10.60
N THR A 127 -2.43 -19.16 11.24
CA THR A 127 -2.26 -19.38 12.68
C THR A 127 -0.84 -19.84 13.03
N TYR A 128 -0.15 -20.47 12.07
CA TYR A 128 1.23 -20.90 12.21
C TYR A 128 1.90 -21.07 10.85
N VAL A 129 3.09 -20.47 10.67
CA VAL A 129 3.97 -20.67 9.51
C VAL A 129 5.23 -21.41 9.96
N PRO A 130 5.54 -22.60 9.41
CA PRO A 130 6.69 -23.42 9.80
C PRO A 130 8.01 -22.97 9.13
N HIS A 131 8.21 -21.66 8.99
CA HIS A 131 9.46 -21.09 8.47
C HIS A 131 10.39 -20.76 9.65
N PRO A 132 11.69 -21.12 9.63
CA PRO A 132 12.60 -20.96 10.77
C PRO A 132 12.63 -19.55 11.37
N HIS A 133 12.54 -18.51 10.53
CA HIS A 133 12.54 -17.11 10.94
C HIS A 133 11.17 -16.59 11.45
N ILE A 134 10.09 -17.35 11.21
CA ILE A 134 8.72 -16.94 11.60
C ILE A 134 8.24 -17.79 12.79
N MET A 135 8.19 -19.11 12.62
CA MET A 135 7.76 -20.11 13.62
C MET A 135 6.58 -19.62 14.47
N GLY A 136 5.50 -19.20 13.81
CA GLY A 136 4.41 -18.47 14.48
C GLY A 136 3.29 -17.99 13.58
N SER A 137 2.32 -17.31 14.18
CA SER A 137 1.19 -16.71 13.48
C SER A 137 1.64 -15.53 12.62
N VAL A 138 0.94 -15.33 11.51
CA VAL A 138 1.12 -14.21 10.60
C VAL A 138 -0.25 -13.64 10.25
N GLY A 139 -0.28 -12.35 9.96
CA GLY A 139 -1.51 -11.63 9.70
C GLY A 139 -1.14 -10.22 9.28
N THR A 140 -1.27 -9.93 7.98
CA THR A 140 -0.88 -8.67 7.38
C THR A 140 -1.97 -8.20 6.43
N LYS A 141 -2.34 -6.92 6.57
CA LYS A 141 -3.51 -6.30 5.98
C LYS A 141 -3.14 -5.13 5.07
N LEU A 142 -3.97 -4.92 4.06
CA LEU A 142 -4.22 -3.61 3.48
C LEU A 142 -5.25 -2.92 4.37
N SER A 143 -5.10 -1.62 4.63
CA SER A 143 -6.06 -0.86 5.44
C SER A 143 -6.37 0.48 4.80
N VAL A 144 -7.64 0.87 4.85
CA VAL A 144 -8.14 2.19 4.45
C VAL A 144 -8.81 2.84 5.65
N ILE A 145 -8.42 4.07 5.96
CA ILE A 145 -9.04 4.92 6.99
C ILE A 145 -9.55 6.18 6.28
N SER A 146 -10.74 6.65 6.64
CA SER A 146 -11.41 7.76 5.97
C SER A 146 -12.17 8.63 6.97
N LYS A 147 -12.18 9.94 6.70
CA LYS A 147 -13.09 10.88 7.35
C LYS A 147 -14.51 10.85 6.80
N TYR A 148 -14.71 10.13 5.69
CA TYR A 148 -15.96 10.02 4.95
C TYR A 148 -16.47 8.58 4.92
N ASN A 149 -17.77 8.46 4.73
CA ASN A 149 -18.51 7.22 4.62
C ASN A 149 -17.93 6.27 3.55
N MET A 150 -18.01 4.97 3.81
CA MET A 150 -17.67 3.92 2.85
C MET A 150 -18.93 3.08 2.60
N SER A 151 -19.43 3.04 1.38
CA SER A 151 -20.63 2.28 1.01
C SER A 151 -20.34 0.80 0.78
N SER A 152 -19.13 0.47 0.31
CA SER A 152 -18.68 -0.92 0.14
C SER A 152 -17.16 -1.03 0.14
N ALA A 153 -16.67 -2.20 0.52
CA ALA A 153 -15.26 -2.58 0.48
C ALA A 153 -15.16 -3.99 -0.09
N THR A 154 -14.33 -4.18 -1.10
CA THR A 154 -14.16 -5.47 -1.79
C THR A 154 -12.69 -5.80 -1.94
N ARG A 155 -12.32 -6.98 -1.46
CA ARG A 155 -11.04 -7.60 -1.74
C ARG A 155 -11.10 -8.35 -3.07
N ILE A 156 -10.14 -8.09 -3.95
CA ILE A 156 -9.97 -8.77 -5.23
C ILE A 156 -8.61 -9.48 -5.23
N GLN A 157 -8.62 -10.80 -5.40
CA GLN A 157 -7.43 -11.64 -5.44
C GLN A 157 -6.58 -11.32 -6.69
N LEU A 158 -5.31 -11.03 -6.47
CA LEU A 158 -4.33 -10.89 -7.54
C LEU A 158 -3.58 -12.22 -7.78
N SER A 159 -2.96 -12.35 -8.94
CA SER A 159 -2.20 -13.54 -9.31
C SER A 159 -1.15 -13.90 -8.25
N LEU A 160 -1.10 -15.18 -7.88
CA LEU A 160 -0.16 -15.73 -6.90
C LEU A 160 1.20 -16.00 -7.56
N ILE A 161 2.27 -15.95 -6.76
CA ILE A 161 3.59 -16.42 -7.19
C ILE A 161 3.52 -17.94 -7.39
N PRO A 162 3.87 -18.48 -8.57
CA PRO A 162 3.89 -19.92 -8.81
C PRO A 162 4.83 -20.64 -7.84
N GLN A 163 4.33 -21.66 -7.15
CA GLN A 163 5.07 -22.49 -6.20
C GLN A 163 4.35 -23.83 -5.99
N ASP A 164 4.97 -24.75 -5.24
CA ASP A 164 4.31 -26.01 -4.90
C ASP A 164 3.06 -25.79 -4.03
N PRO A 165 2.08 -26.70 -4.08
CA PRO A 165 0.80 -26.53 -3.38
C PRO A 165 0.94 -26.32 -1.86
N ILE A 166 1.96 -26.88 -1.21
CA ILE A 166 2.13 -26.80 0.24
C ILE A 166 2.67 -25.42 0.61
N THR A 167 3.73 -24.96 -0.04
CA THR A 167 4.29 -23.61 0.19
C THR A 167 3.26 -22.55 -0.14
N GLN A 168 2.44 -22.78 -1.19
CA GLN A 168 1.36 -21.87 -1.59
C GLN A 168 0.35 -21.62 -0.47
N LEU A 169 0.10 -22.58 0.43
CA LEU A 169 -0.83 -22.39 1.56
C LEU A 169 -0.38 -21.26 2.48
N PHE A 170 0.93 -21.17 2.74
CA PHE A 170 1.53 -20.25 3.71
C PHE A 170 1.98 -18.92 3.10
N ASN A 171 2.02 -18.82 1.77
CA ASN A 171 2.49 -17.62 1.08
C ASN A 171 1.39 -16.53 0.97
N PHE A 172 1.82 -15.31 0.68
CA PHE A 172 0.98 -14.14 0.43
C PHE A 172 -0.10 -14.43 -0.63
N LYS A 173 -1.32 -13.98 -0.32
CA LYS A 173 -2.48 -13.89 -1.19
C LYS A 173 -2.70 -12.42 -1.54
N ARG A 174 -1.72 -11.84 -2.26
CA ARG A 174 -1.69 -10.44 -2.69
C ARG A 174 -3.04 -10.05 -3.31
N ALA A 175 -3.52 -8.85 -3.01
CA ALA A 175 -4.88 -8.44 -3.33
C ALA A 175 -4.96 -6.94 -3.61
N LEU A 176 -6.05 -6.54 -4.25
CA LEU A 176 -6.51 -5.16 -4.37
C LEU A 176 -7.68 -4.98 -3.40
N LEU A 177 -7.63 -3.96 -2.56
CA LEU A 177 -8.75 -3.54 -1.72
C LEU A 177 -9.43 -2.34 -2.39
N ASP A 178 -10.65 -2.53 -2.87
CA ASP A 178 -11.46 -1.54 -3.60
C ASP A 178 -12.58 -1.02 -2.69
N VAL A 179 -12.51 0.25 -2.32
CA VAL A 179 -13.43 0.91 -1.40
C VAL A 179 -14.24 1.97 -2.16
N ARG A 180 -15.55 2.01 -1.93
CA ARG A 180 -16.47 2.98 -2.53
C ARG A 180 -16.88 4.03 -1.52
N LEU A 181 -16.65 5.29 -1.87
CA LEU A 181 -17.05 6.45 -1.09
C LEU A 181 -18.16 7.18 -1.84
N PRO A 182 -19.40 7.24 -1.31
CA PRO A 182 -20.51 7.92 -1.96
C PRO A 182 -20.27 9.43 -2.08
N ILE A 183 -20.78 10.03 -3.15
CA ILE A 183 -20.77 11.49 -3.39
C ILE A 183 -22.21 12.01 -3.29
N ASP A 184 -22.47 13.04 -2.49
CA ASP A 184 -23.83 13.53 -2.16
C ASP A 184 -24.69 13.89 -3.38
N THR A 185 -24.05 14.34 -4.46
CA THR A 185 -24.75 14.73 -5.69
C THR A 185 -25.02 13.56 -6.65
N GLY A 186 -24.71 12.33 -6.24
CA GLY A 186 -24.81 11.10 -7.00
C GLY A 186 -23.46 10.55 -7.45
N GLY A 187 -23.37 9.22 -7.58
CA GLY A 187 -22.14 8.50 -7.91
C GLY A 187 -21.27 8.20 -6.69
N GLU A 188 -20.04 7.79 -6.95
CA GLU A 188 -19.07 7.38 -5.93
C GLU A 188 -17.64 7.61 -6.44
N LEU A 189 -16.71 7.78 -5.50
CA LEU A 189 -15.27 7.66 -5.75
C LEU A 189 -14.86 6.22 -5.41
N ALA A 190 -14.16 5.55 -6.33
CA ALA A 190 -13.47 4.30 -6.02
C ALA A 190 -12.04 4.61 -5.54
N VAL A 191 -11.73 4.29 -4.29
CA VAL A 191 -10.37 4.36 -3.74
C VAL A 191 -9.85 2.95 -3.57
N LEU A 192 -8.74 2.65 -4.23
CA LEU A 192 -8.15 1.34 -4.25
C LEU A 192 -6.76 1.37 -3.62
N THR A 193 -6.42 0.31 -2.88
CA THR A 193 -5.04 0.11 -2.40
C THR A 193 -4.55 -1.31 -2.64
N THR A 194 -3.24 -1.45 -2.87
CA THR A 194 -2.60 -2.72 -3.14
C THR A 194 -1.20 -2.78 -2.54
N HIS A 195 -0.69 -3.98 -2.37
CA HIS A 195 0.72 -4.25 -2.13
C HIS A 195 1.09 -5.44 -2.99
N LEU A 196 1.86 -5.22 -4.05
CA LEU A 196 2.19 -6.24 -5.06
C LEU A 196 3.29 -7.21 -4.61
N SER A 197 3.50 -8.27 -5.39
CA SER A 197 4.48 -9.30 -5.06
C SER A 197 5.93 -8.81 -5.18
N ALA A 198 6.61 -8.65 -4.05
CA ALA A 198 8.08 -8.61 -4.00
C ALA A 198 8.71 -9.96 -4.38
N PHE A 199 10.02 -9.97 -4.68
CA PHE A 199 10.84 -11.18 -4.87
C PHE A 199 10.29 -12.20 -5.89
N SER A 200 9.59 -11.72 -6.93
CA SER A 200 8.91 -12.56 -7.92
C SER A 200 9.56 -12.54 -9.31
N LYS A 201 10.81 -12.06 -9.38
CA LYS A 201 11.60 -11.96 -10.62
C LYS A 201 11.65 -13.30 -11.35
N GLY A 202 11.46 -13.28 -12.66
CA GLY A 202 11.43 -14.45 -13.54
C GLY A 202 10.11 -15.23 -13.55
N THR A 203 9.15 -14.92 -12.67
CA THR A 203 7.88 -15.68 -12.59
C THR A 203 6.73 -15.09 -13.42
N ASN A 204 6.92 -13.90 -13.99
CA ASN A 204 5.88 -13.11 -14.67
C ASN A 204 4.67 -12.72 -13.78
N THR A 205 4.77 -12.88 -12.46
CA THR A 205 3.67 -12.60 -11.51
C THR A 205 3.29 -11.13 -11.53
N LEU A 206 4.26 -10.21 -11.37
CA LEU A 206 4.00 -8.77 -11.35
C LEU A 206 3.30 -8.28 -12.64
N LYS A 207 3.68 -8.80 -13.81
CA LYS A 207 2.99 -8.47 -15.07
C LYS A 207 1.53 -8.90 -15.05
N LYS A 208 1.22 -10.11 -14.57
CA LYS A 208 -0.17 -10.59 -14.43
C LYS A 208 -0.96 -9.71 -13.45
N GLN A 209 -0.35 -9.34 -12.32
CA GLN A 209 -0.97 -8.47 -11.32
C GLN A 209 -1.27 -7.08 -11.90
N ILE A 210 -0.32 -6.47 -12.63
CA ILE A 210 -0.54 -5.20 -13.32
C ILE A 210 -1.67 -5.29 -14.35
N ASN A 211 -1.71 -6.36 -15.15
CA ASN A 211 -2.79 -6.55 -16.13
C ASN A 211 -4.16 -6.68 -15.44
N GLN A 212 -4.26 -7.36 -14.30
CA GLN A 212 -5.50 -7.46 -13.52
C GLN A 212 -5.92 -6.10 -12.94
N ILE A 213 -4.96 -5.29 -12.47
CA ILE A 213 -5.21 -3.92 -12.04
C ILE A 213 -5.72 -3.08 -13.21
N ASP A 214 -5.02 -3.08 -14.35
CA ASP A 214 -5.43 -2.33 -15.54
C ASP A 214 -6.85 -2.70 -16.00
N GLN A 215 -7.20 -3.98 -16.02
CA GLN A 215 -8.56 -4.44 -16.31
C GLN A 215 -9.59 -3.87 -15.33
N ARG A 216 -9.27 -3.82 -14.03
CA ARG A 216 -10.16 -3.20 -13.03
C ARG A 216 -10.31 -1.71 -13.28
N LEU A 217 -9.23 -0.98 -13.50
CA LEU A 217 -9.25 0.46 -13.76
C LEU A 217 -10.01 0.80 -15.05
N HIS A 218 -9.82 0.01 -16.10
CA HIS A 218 -10.57 0.13 -17.34
C HIS A 218 -12.08 -0.10 -17.13
N SER A 219 -12.46 -1.06 -16.27
CA SER A 219 -13.88 -1.27 -15.92
C SER A 219 -14.49 -0.05 -15.22
N LEU A 220 -13.73 0.63 -14.36
CA LEU A 220 -14.17 1.86 -13.68
C LEU A 220 -14.32 3.02 -14.67
N ASN A 221 -13.37 3.17 -15.60
CA ASN A 221 -13.47 4.14 -16.68
C ASN A 221 -14.71 3.89 -17.54
N LYS A 222 -14.99 2.64 -17.91
CA LYS A 222 -16.19 2.29 -18.67
C LYS A 222 -17.48 2.61 -17.92
N ALA A 223 -17.47 2.43 -16.60
CA ALA A 223 -18.58 2.80 -15.71
C ALA A 223 -18.65 4.30 -15.38
N GLN A 224 -17.72 5.11 -15.91
CA GLN A 224 -17.58 6.55 -15.60
C GLN A 224 -17.42 6.82 -14.09
N THR A 225 -16.90 5.86 -13.33
CA THR A 225 -16.63 6.03 -11.90
C THR A 225 -15.26 6.70 -11.74
N PRO A 226 -15.14 7.88 -11.10
CA PRO A 226 -13.84 8.43 -10.76
C PRO A 226 -13.10 7.49 -9.81
N TRP A 227 -11.79 7.34 -9.98
CA TRP A 227 -11.01 6.40 -9.19
C TRP A 227 -9.59 6.86 -8.91
N ILE A 228 -9.04 6.36 -7.81
CA ILE A 228 -7.64 6.51 -7.39
C ILE A 228 -7.16 5.14 -6.91
N ILE A 229 -5.98 4.70 -7.36
CA ILE A 229 -5.28 3.54 -6.81
C ILE A 229 -3.93 3.99 -6.25
N ALA A 230 -3.58 3.52 -5.05
CA ALA A 230 -2.27 3.76 -4.46
C ALA A 230 -1.70 2.55 -3.72
N GLY A 231 -0.39 2.50 -3.58
CA GLY A 231 0.26 1.48 -2.74
C GLY A 231 1.70 1.23 -3.12
N ASP A 232 2.24 0.16 -2.54
CA ASP A 232 3.55 -0.39 -2.88
C ASP A 232 3.41 -1.36 -4.05
N PHE A 233 3.91 -0.95 -5.22
CA PHE A 233 3.87 -1.76 -6.44
C PHE A 233 5.09 -2.68 -6.57
N ASN A 234 6.12 -2.54 -5.73
CA ASN A 234 7.38 -3.29 -5.81
C ASN A 234 8.07 -3.22 -7.20
N LEU A 235 7.69 -2.26 -8.02
CA LEU A 235 8.11 -2.09 -9.41
C LEU A 235 8.78 -0.74 -9.55
N LEU A 236 9.94 -0.71 -10.20
CA LEU A 236 10.65 0.55 -10.47
C LEU A 236 9.93 1.36 -11.55
N PRO A 237 10.10 2.69 -11.62
CA PRO A 237 9.63 3.43 -12.78
C PRO A 237 10.32 2.92 -14.06
N PRO A 238 9.65 2.97 -15.22
CA PRO A 238 10.26 2.60 -16.50
C PRO A 238 11.63 3.24 -16.69
N ASN A 239 12.60 2.51 -17.25
CA ASN A 239 13.96 3.02 -17.56
C ASN A 239 14.81 3.50 -16.35
N THR A 240 14.48 3.10 -15.12
CA THR A 240 15.29 3.45 -13.93
C THR A 240 16.12 2.31 -13.37
N TYR A 241 16.00 1.08 -13.91
CA TYR A 241 16.75 -0.10 -13.45
C TYR A 241 18.26 0.11 -13.41
N SER A 242 18.84 0.78 -14.42
CA SER A 242 20.28 1.06 -14.50
C SER A 242 20.76 2.13 -13.53
N LEU A 243 19.84 2.83 -12.85
CA LEU A 243 20.16 3.87 -11.87
C LEU A 243 20.35 3.29 -10.46
N LEU A 244 19.89 2.06 -10.22
CA LEU A 244 20.13 1.34 -8.97
C LEU A 244 21.57 0.82 -8.89
N ASN A 245 22.05 0.66 -7.66
CA ASN A 245 23.27 -0.10 -7.39
C ASN A 245 23.10 -1.57 -7.82
N GLU A 246 24.20 -2.21 -8.25
CA GLU A 246 24.15 -3.55 -8.86
C GLU A 246 23.51 -4.61 -7.96
N GLU A 247 23.83 -4.61 -6.66
CA GLU A 247 23.26 -5.56 -5.70
C GLU A 247 21.73 -5.45 -5.62
N GLN A 248 21.22 -4.22 -5.68
CA GLN A 248 19.80 -3.93 -5.54
C GLN A 248 19.00 -4.25 -6.80
N ARG A 249 19.66 -4.32 -7.96
CA ARG A 249 19.04 -4.74 -9.22
C ARG A 249 18.62 -6.21 -9.21
N HIS A 250 19.18 -7.02 -8.30
CA HIS A 250 18.88 -8.44 -8.20
C HIS A 250 17.38 -8.71 -8.07
N PHE A 251 16.65 -7.88 -7.32
CA PHE A 251 15.24 -8.07 -7.01
C PHE A 251 14.26 -7.53 -8.06
N HIS A 252 14.75 -6.77 -9.05
CA HIS A 252 13.90 -6.12 -10.04
C HIS A 252 14.11 -6.66 -11.45
N GLU A 253 13.07 -6.57 -12.27
CA GLU A 253 13.16 -6.80 -13.72
C GLU A 253 13.73 -5.57 -14.42
N LYS A 254 14.47 -5.80 -15.52
CA LYS A 254 14.99 -4.69 -16.36
C LYS A 254 13.86 -3.85 -16.96
N HIS A 255 12.79 -4.52 -17.40
CA HIS A 255 11.58 -3.89 -17.92
C HIS A 255 10.51 -3.94 -16.86
N SER A 256 10.07 -2.78 -16.40
CA SER A 256 9.08 -2.69 -15.33
C SER A 256 7.67 -2.85 -15.89
N ALA A 257 6.91 -3.82 -15.36
CA ALA A 257 5.53 -4.04 -15.76
C ALA A 257 4.63 -2.81 -15.50
N ILE A 258 5.01 -1.92 -14.58
CA ILE A 258 4.25 -0.70 -14.26
C ILE A 258 4.18 0.27 -15.44
N GLU A 259 5.02 0.11 -16.46
CA GLU A 259 4.95 0.86 -17.72
C GLU A 259 3.54 0.80 -18.34
N THR A 260 2.84 -0.33 -18.24
CA THR A 260 1.46 -0.47 -18.71
C THR A 260 0.54 0.56 -18.07
N LEU A 261 0.67 0.84 -16.77
CA LEU A 261 -0.17 1.83 -16.09
C LEU A 261 0.24 3.26 -16.46
N TYR A 262 1.54 3.54 -16.55
CA TYR A 262 2.05 4.85 -16.97
C TYR A 262 1.61 5.25 -18.39
N GLN A 263 1.44 4.28 -19.29
CA GLN A 263 0.97 4.52 -20.66
C GLN A 263 -0.52 4.84 -20.74
N GLN A 264 -1.32 4.39 -19.76
CA GLN A 264 -2.78 4.49 -19.80
C GLN A 264 -3.32 5.60 -18.89
N TYR A 265 -2.64 5.90 -17.78
CA TYR A 265 -3.19 6.70 -16.70
C TYR A 265 -2.21 7.77 -16.20
N PRO A 266 -2.73 8.92 -15.76
CA PRO A 266 -1.98 9.86 -14.92
C PRO A 266 -1.41 9.17 -13.67
N ALA A 267 -0.19 9.57 -13.29
CA ALA A 267 0.57 8.94 -12.22
C ALA A 267 1.25 9.95 -11.31
N ILE A 268 1.46 9.56 -10.05
CA ILE A 268 2.29 10.25 -9.06
C ILE A 268 3.28 9.22 -8.49
N PRO A 269 4.60 9.45 -8.60
CA PRO A 269 5.21 10.54 -9.36
C PRO A 269 4.95 10.45 -10.87
N LYS A 270 4.95 11.62 -11.52
CA LYS A 270 4.94 11.71 -12.99
C LYS A 270 6.19 11.07 -13.56
N LEU A 271 6.07 10.41 -14.71
CA LEU A 271 7.22 9.76 -15.36
C LEU A 271 8.36 10.74 -15.67
N SER A 272 8.02 11.97 -16.07
CA SER A 272 9.01 13.03 -16.31
C SER A 272 9.78 13.42 -15.05
N ALA A 273 9.14 13.38 -13.86
CA ALA A 273 9.78 13.77 -12.61
C ALA A 273 10.80 12.72 -12.15
N VAL A 274 10.45 11.42 -12.26
CA VAL A 274 11.39 10.31 -11.95
C VAL A 274 12.53 10.16 -12.95
N HIS A 275 12.49 10.86 -14.08
CA HIS A 275 13.58 10.93 -15.07
C HIS A 275 14.33 12.26 -15.06
N SER A 276 13.96 13.17 -14.14
CA SER A 276 14.57 14.49 -14.01
C SER A 276 15.66 14.51 -12.93
N GLU A 277 16.30 15.67 -12.77
CA GLU A 277 17.21 15.94 -11.64
C GLU A 277 16.47 15.94 -10.29
N GLU A 278 15.14 16.11 -10.27
CA GLU A 278 14.32 16.06 -9.06
C GLU A 278 13.94 14.64 -8.64
N ARG A 279 14.45 13.60 -9.30
CA ARG A 279 14.07 12.19 -9.04
C ARG A 279 14.20 11.80 -7.57
N GLU A 280 15.24 12.28 -6.89
CA GLU A 280 15.53 11.93 -5.50
C GLU A 280 14.40 12.36 -4.54
N ASN A 281 13.71 13.46 -4.86
CA ASN A 281 12.53 13.94 -4.10
C ASN A 281 11.33 12.98 -4.23
N TRP A 282 11.38 12.05 -5.18
CA TRP A 282 10.34 11.05 -5.43
C TRP A 282 10.76 9.64 -5.00
N HIS A 283 11.91 9.48 -4.37
CA HIS A 283 12.28 8.21 -3.77
C HIS A 283 11.36 7.90 -2.58
N THR A 284 10.77 6.71 -2.59
CA THR A 284 9.82 6.26 -1.58
C THR A 284 10.36 5.12 -0.76
N TYR A 285 11.47 4.48 -1.15
CA TYR A 285 12.00 3.32 -0.45
C TYR A 285 13.47 3.49 -0.07
N SER A 286 13.77 3.18 1.19
CA SER A 286 15.10 3.15 1.78
C SER A 286 15.40 1.72 2.25
N PRO A 287 16.26 0.95 1.56
CA PRO A 287 16.55 -0.42 1.96
C PRO A 287 17.19 -0.48 3.36
N ASN A 288 16.70 -1.37 4.23
CA ASN A 288 17.21 -1.49 5.60
C ASN A 288 18.67 -1.93 5.69
N GLY A 289 19.09 -2.86 4.82
CA GLY A 289 20.46 -3.35 4.75
C GLY A 289 21.45 -2.41 4.06
N SER A 290 21.01 -1.24 3.57
CA SER A 290 21.88 -0.31 2.85
C SER A 290 22.82 0.43 3.81
N PRO A 291 24.13 0.58 3.49
CA PRO A 291 25.02 1.45 4.24
C PRO A 291 24.59 2.92 4.16
N VAL A 292 23.89 3.30 3.08
CA VAL A 292 23.30 4.63 2.90
C VAL A 292 21.87 4.59 3.43
N LYS A 293 21.65 5.21 4.58
CA LYS A 293 20.33 5.31 5.24
C LYS A 293 19.47 6.43 4.64
N GLN A 294 19.29 6.43 3.32
CA GLN A 294 18.44 7.36 2.60
C GLN A 294 17.54 6.62 1.60
N PRO A 295 16.42 7.20 1.19
CA PRO A 295 15.60 6.65 0.11
C PRO A 295 16.38 6.65 -1.22
N ASP A 296 16.36 5.55 -1.96
CA ASP A 296 17.18 5.36 -3.16
C ASP A 296 16.39 4.99 -4.42
N ARG A 297 15.08 4.76 -4.29
CA ARG A 297 14.20 4.43 -5.42
C ARG A 297 12.76 4.77 -5.11
N THR A 298 11.96 4.84 -6.18
CA THR A 298 10.50 4.87 -6.11
C THR A 298 9.96 3.45 -6.35
N ILE A 299 9.10 2.97 -5.46
CA ILE A 299 8.28 1.75 -5.69
C ILE A 299 6.84 1.91 -5.21
N ASP A 300 6.51 3.06 -4.63
CA ASP A 300 5.16 3.43 -4.23
C ASP A 300 4.60 4.44 -5.23
N TYR A 301 3.30 4.37 -5.51
CA TYR A 301 2.67 5.19 -6.54
C TYR A 301 1.24 5.54 -6.21
N TYR A 302 0.75 6.61 -6.84
CA TYR A 302 -0.66 6.75 -7.21
C TYR A 302 -0.83 6.64 -8.72
N PHE A 303 -1.92 6.01 -9.15
CA PHE A 303 -2.53 6.23 -10.46
C PHE A 303 -3.96 6.68 -10.26
N TYR A 304 -4.50 7.48 -11.17
CA TYR A 304 -5.84 8.04 -11.00
C TYR A 304 -6.56 8.25 -12.32
N SER A 305 -7.89 8.28 -12.25
CA SER A 305 -8.74 8.51 -13.42
C SER A 305 -8.53 9.93 -13.98
N PRO A 306 -8.57 10.13 -15.31
CA PRO A 306 -8.50 11.47 -15.91
C PRO A 306 -9.65 12.43 -15.52
N GLN A 307 -10.67 11.92 -14.83
CA GLN A 307 -11.78 12.71 -14.27
C GLN A 307 -11.36 13.54 -13.04
N LEU A 308 -10.19 13.25 -12.47
CA LEU A 308 -9.66 13.89 -11.28
C LEU A 308 -8.49 14.81 -11.64
N SER A 309 -8.33 15.88 -10.85
CA SER A 309 -7.16 16.76 -10.94
C SER A 309 -6.29 16.62 -9.71
N ALA A 310 -5.06 16.13 -9.89
CA ALA A 310 -4.07 16.02 -8.82
C ALA A 310 -3.30 17.33 -8.62
N HIS A 311 -3.06 17.70 -7.37
CA HIS A 311 -2.29 18.87 -6.95
C HIS A 311 -1.61 18.60 -5.60
N GLU A 312 -0.66 19.45 -5.21
CA GLU A 312 0.08 19.33 -3.93
C GLU A 312 0.64 17.91 -3.69
N THR A 313 1.38 17.40 -4.67
CA THR A 313 1.92 16.05 -4.68
C THR A 313 3.38 16.03 -4.22
N PHE A 314 3.71 15.27 -3.19
CA PHE A 314 5.09 15.16 -2.69
C PHE A 314 5.31 13.85 -1.91
N VAL A 315 6.58 13.52 -1.67
CA VAL A 315 6.99 12.45 -0.75
C VAL A 315 7.53 13.09 0.54
N GLU A 316 7.01 12.70 1.69
CA GLU A 316 7.49 13.21 2.99
C GLU A 316 8.61 12.29 3.50
N GLN A 317 9.84 12.57 3.05
CA GLN A 317 11.01 11.77 3.42
C GLN A 317 11.53 12.12 4.83
N ASP A 318 11.61 13.40 5.15
CA ASP A 318 12.29 13.91 6.35
C ASP A 318 11.77 13.28 7.65
N LYS A 319 10.45 13.24 7.81
CA LYS A 319 9.83 12.73 9.05
C LYS A 319 9.57 11.23 9.01
N ALA A 320 9.44 10.63 7.83
CA ALA A 320 9.11 9.22 7.69
C ALA A 320 10.32 8.29 7.75
N LEU A 321 11.54 8.80 7.50
CA LEU A 321 12.76 8.00 7.34
C LEU A 321 13.12 7.12 8.55
N THR A 322 12.61 7.44 9.75
CA THR A 322 12.84 6.65 10.96
C THR A 322 11.68 5.70 11.29
N LEU A 323 10.52 5.88 10.64
CA LEU A 323 9.27 5.19 10.96
C LEU A 323 9.04 3.94 10.09
N SER A 324 9.50 3.96 8.86
CA SER A 324 9.34 2.86 7.90
C SER A 324 10.47 2.92 6.87
N ASP A 325 10.73 1.82 6.17
CA ASP A 325 11.55 1.80 4.97
C ASP A 325 10.84 2.42 3.78
N HIS A 326 9.54 2.67 3.88
CA HIS A 326 8.78 3.44 2.89
C HIS A 326 8.37 4.82 3.39
N MET A 327 8.56 5.82 2.52
CA MET A 327 8.15 7.20 2.71
C MET A 327 6.75 7.40 2.14
N PRO A 328 5.85 8.08 2.86
CA PRO A 328 4.49 8.27 2.39
C PRO A 328 4.46 9.22 1.20
N ILE A 329 3.62 8.89 0.21
CA ILE A 329 3.26 9.82 -0.85
C ILE A 329 1.97 10.52 -0.43
N ILE A 330 2.01 11.84 -0.42
CA ILE A 330 0.87 12.70 -0.13
C ILE A 330 0.44 13.38 -1.43
N ALA A 331 -0.85 13.36 -1.71
CA ALA A 331 -1.43 13.97 -2.90
C ALA A 331 -2.85 14.48 -2.64
N SER A 332 -3.19 15.63 -3.19
CA SER A 332 -4.54 16.19 -3.16
C SER A 332 -5.23 15.97 -4.50
N PHE A 333 -6.50 15.57 -4.49
CA PHE A 333 -7.30 15.30 -5.69
C PHE A 333 -8.62 16.05 -5.65
N THR A 334 -8.90 16.85 -6.68
CA THR A 334 -10.22 17.47 -6.84
C THR A 334 -11.16 16.51 -7.57
N LEU A 335 -12.29 16.21 -6.94
CA LEU A 335 -13.39 15.44 -7.52
C LEU A 335 -14.05 16.21 -8.67
N PRO A 336 -14.64 15.51 -9.67
CA PRO A 336 -15.37 16.20 -10.73
C PRO A 336 -16.52 17.03 -10.14
N GLN A 337 -16.72 18.22 -10.67
CA GLN A 337 -17.95 18.97 -10.41
C GLN A 337 -19.09 18.33 -11.20
N LYS A 338 -20.24 18.15 -10.56
CA LYS A 338 -21.47 17.83 -11.28
C LYS A 338 -21.78 18.97 -12.24
N ARG A 339 -21.83 18.68 -13.55
CA ARG A 339 -22.39 19.63 -14.52
C ARG A 339 -23.87 19.77 -14.20
N LEU A 340 -24.32 20.98 -13.90
CA LEU A 340 -25.74 21.30 -13.89
C LEU A 340 -26.19 21.21 -15.36
N GLU A 341 -27.09 20.28 -15.66
CA GLU A 341 -27.78 20.19 -16.96
C GLU A 341 -28.77 21.34 -17.15
#